data_AF-A0A7X9DEE8-F1
#
_entry.id   AF-A0A7X9DEE8-F1
#
_cell.length_a   1.000
_cell.length_b   1.000
_cell.length_c   1.000
_cell.angle_alpha   90.00
_cell.angle_beta   90.00
_cell.angle_gamma   90.00
#
_symmetry.space_group_name_H-M   'P 1'
#
loop_
_entity.id
_entity.type
_entity.pdbx_description
1 polymer ?
#
loop_
_entity_poly.entity_id
_entity_poly.type
_entity_poly.pdbx_seq_one_letter_code
_entity_poly.pdbx_strand_id
1 'polypeptide(L)'
;MKCEKAIEKYLSLDNNQPMPLSLMIHLFACKQCRKEIDDLRSTFTTLQHPPYAISLENKIMQQIMLQKSYYQKVSNFNWVAAGLIIVLSIGVISYSDTLQWLSLHFGNKILVPLYLVMGCIVSGYIGSYVATHLKKLEAIAHSIKSLL
;
A
#
# COMPACT_ATOMS: atom_id res chain seq x y z
N MET A 1 -40.37 22.73 -30.45
CA MET A 1 -38.99 22.42 -30.88
C MET A 1 -39.03 21.36 -31.96
N LYS A 2 -38.03 21.32 -32.86
CA LYS A 2 -37.85 20.20 -33.80
C LYS A 2 -37.38 18.96 -33.04
N CYS A 3 -37.72 17.76 -33.51
CA CYS A 3 -37.37 16.50 -32.84
C CYS A 3 -35.85 16.34 -32.66
N GLU A 4 -35.05 16.65 -33.68
CA GLU A 4 -33.58 16.61 -33.62
C GLU A 4 -33.03 17.46 -32.47
N LYS A 5 -33.52 18.70 -32.35
CA LYS A 5 -33.13 19.62 -31.27
C LYS A 5 -33.60 19.14 -29.89
N ALA A 6 -34.68 18.36 -29.82
CA ALA A 6 -35.17 17.80 -28.56
C ALA A 6 -34.24 16.68 -28.06
N ILE A 7 -33.81 15.78 -28.96
CA ILE A 7 -32.88 14.69 -28.63
C ILE A 7 -31.50 15.22 -28.29
N GLU A 8 -30.96 16.14 -29.08
CA GLU A 8 -29.68 16.79 -28.79
C GLU A 8 -29.70 17.50 -27.43
N LYS A 9 -30.80 18.21 -27.12
CA LYS A 9 -30.94 18.87 -25.83
C LYS A 9 -31.06 17.88 -24.68
N TYR A 10 -31.73 16.75 -24.87
CA TYR A 10 -31.79 15.68 -23.88
C TYR A 10 -30.41 15.06 -23.63
N LEU A 11 -29.65 14.75 -24.68
CA LEU A 11 -28.29 14.21 -24.58
C LEU A 11 -27.28 15.20 -23.97
N SER A 12 -27.53 16.51 -24.10
CA SER A 12 -26.72 17.54 -23.45
C SER A 12 -26.90 17.62 -21.93
N LEU A 13 -27.94 16.98 -21.37
CA LEU A 13 -28.17 16.92 -19.93
C LEU A 13 -27.37 15.75 -19.34
N ASP A 14 -26.41 16.04 -18.49
CA ASP A 14 -25.62 15.05 -17.75
C ASP A 14 -26.09 14.96 -16.29
N ASN A 15 -25.86 13.82 -15.62
CA ASN A 15 -26.06 13.63 -14.17
C ASN A 15 -27.41 14.12 -13.59
N ASN A 16 -28.54 13.57 -14.06
CA ASN A 16 -29.88 13.86 -13.52
C ASN A 16 -30.23 15.36 -13.41
N GLN A 17 -29.67 16.19 -14.28
CA GLN A 17 -30.05 17.60 -14.33
C GLN A 17 -31.55 17.77 -14.61
N PRO A 18 -32.20 18.76 -13.99
CA PRO A 18 -33.64 19.00 -14.16
C PRO A 18 -33.94 19.31 -15.64
N MET A 19 -34.96 18.64 -16.18
CA MET A 19 -35.34 18.85 -17.57
C MET A 19 -35.92 20.26 -17.77
N PRO A 20 -35.51 20.99 -18.82
CA PRO A 20 -36.10 22.27 -19.15
C PRO A 20 -37.57 22.10 -19.55
N LEU A 21 -38.42 23.05 -19.15
CA LEU A 21 -39.87 23.02 -19.38
C LEU A 21 -40.24 22.86 -20.86
N SER A 22 -39.46 23.46 -21.75
CA SER A 22 -39.67 23.35 -23.21
C SER A 22 -39.55 21.90 -23.70
N LEU A 23 -38.62 21.13 -23.12
CA LEU A 23 -38.41 19.72 -23.45
C LEU A 23 -39.56 18.87 -22.90
N MET A 24 -39.99 19.12 -21.65
CA MET A 24 -41.13 18.41 -21.05
C MET A 24 -42.41 18.54 -21.89
N ILE A 25 -42.73 19.76 -22.35
CA ILE A 25 -43.91 20.01 -23.19
C ILE A 25 -43.80 19.24 -24.53
N HIS A 26 -42.59 19.18 -25.11
CA HIS A 26 -42.36 18.46 -26.36
C HIS A 26 -42.50 16.95 -26.20
N LEU A 27 -41.99 16.35 -25.12
CA LEU A 27 -42.18 14.93 -24.83
C LEU A 27 -43.65 14.56 -24.58
N PHE A 28 -44.42 15.48 -24.00
CA PHE A 28 -45.86 15.25 -23.81
C PHE A 28 -46.61 15.21 -25.14
N ALA A 29 -46.25 16.08 -26.09
CA ALA A 29 -46.90 16.17 -27.40
C ALA A 29 -46.39 15.15 -28.43
N CYS A 30 -45.10 14.80 -28.38
CA CYS A 30 -44.45 13.95 -29.38
C CYS A 30 -44.18 12.54 -28.84
N LYS A 31 -45.00 11.56 -29.28
CA LYS A 31 -44.86 10.15 -28.88
C LYS A 31 -43.56 9.51 -29.35
N GLN A 32 -43.02 9.95 -30.48
CA GLN A 32 -41.78 9.41 -31.04
C GLN A 32 -40.57 9.77 -30.17
N CYS A 33 -40.39 11.06 -29.87
CA CYS A 33 -39.30 11.53 -29.00
C CYS A 33 -39.40 10.94 -27.60
N ARG A 34 -40.61 10.74 -27.08
CA ARG A 34 -40.83 10.07 -25.80
C ARG A 34 -40.32 8.63 -25.82
N LYS A 35 -40.68 7.86 -26.85
CA LYS A 35 -40.25 6.46 -26.98
C LYS A 35 -38.73 6.34 -27.06
N GLU A 36 -38.10 7.17 -27.88
CA GLU A 36 -36.64 7.17 -28.05
C GLU A 36 -35.89 7.49 -26.75
N ILE A 37 -36.36 8.48 -25.99
CA ILE A 37 -35.81 8.84 -24.68
C ILE A 37 -36.02 7.73 -23.64
N ASP A 38 -37.19 7.09 -23.64
CA ASP A 38 -37.49 5.99 -22.71
C ASP A 38 -36.64 4.74 -23.03
N ASP A 39 -36.41 4.43 -24.32
CA ASP A 39 -35.52 3.36 -24.76
C ASP A 39 -34.06 3.63 -24.34
N LEU A 40 -33.57 4.86 -24.55
CA LEU A 40 -32.25 5.31 -24.06
C LEU A 40 -32.14 5.15 -22.55
N ARG A 41 -33.13 5.64 -21.79
CA ARG A 41 -33.13 5.55 -20.32
C ARG A 41 -33.08 4.09 -19.86
N SER A 42 -33.89 3.21 -20.44
CA SER A 42 -33.94 1.79 -20.07
C SER A 42 -32.60 1.07 -20.32
N THR A 43 -31.91 1.43 -21.40
CA THR A 43 -30.59 0.91 -21.74
C THR A 43 -29.55 1.40 -20.74
N PHE A 44 -29.54 2.70 -20.43
CA PHE A 44 -28.63 3.27 -19.44
C PHE A 44 -28.83 2.70 -18.03
N THR A 45 -30.07 2.49 -17.59
CA THR A 45 -30.35 1.87 -16.29
C THR A 45 -29.84 0.45 -16.22
N THR A 46 -29.93 -0.30 -17.32
CA THR A 46 -29.39 -1.67 -17.43
C THR A 46 -27.86 -1.69 -17.41
N LEU A 47 -27.21 -0.67 -17.96
CA LEU A 47 -25.74 -0.53 -17.90
C LEU A 47 -25.23 -0.12 -16.51
N GLN A 48 -25.95 0.75 -15.81
CA GLN A 48 -25.61 1.15 -14.44
C GLN A 48 -25.83 0.02 -13.43
N HIS A 49 -26.83 -0.82 -13.66
CA HIS A 49 -27.18 -1.96 -12.81
C HIS A 49 -27.23 -3.23 -13.67
N PRO A 50 -26.07 -3.75 -14.11
CA PRO A 50 -26.07 -4.94 -14.94
C PRO A 50 -26.78 -6.08 -14.21
N PRO A 51 -27.72 -6.80 -14.86
CA PRO A 51 -28.41 -7.93 -14.25
C PRO A 51 -27.45 -9.08 -13.93
N TYR A 52 -26.26 -9.07 -14.55
CA TYR A 52 -25.13 -9.86 -14.16
C TYR A 52 -24.27 -9.06 -13.16
N ALA A 53 -24.42 -9.33 -11.87
CA ALA A 53 -23.31 -9.13 -10.96
C ALA A 53 -22.29 -10.23 -11.30
N ILE A 54 -21.46 -10.05 -12.33
CA ILE A 54 -20.31 -10.95 -12.50
C ILE A 54 -19.50 -10.73 -11.23
N SER A 55 -19.44 -11.75 -10.37
CA SER A 55 -18.61 -11.85 -9.18
C SER A 55 -17.12 -11.92 -9.54
N LEU A 56 -16.72 -11.21 -10.59
CA LEU A 56 -15.35 -11.03 -11.02
C LEU A 56 -14.58 -10.34 -9.91
N GLU A 57 -15.22 -9.42 -9.18
CA GLU A 57 -14.65 -8.77 -8.00
C GLU A 57 -14.18 -9.80 -6.97
N ASN A 58 -15.02 -10.80 -6.64
CA ASN A 58 -14.65 -11.86 -5.70
C ASN A 58 -13.54 -12.76 -6.26
N LYS A 59 -13.58 -13.10 -7.55
CA LYS A 59 -12.53 -13.90 -8.20
C LYS A 59 -11.20 -13.15 -8.29
N ILE A 60 -11.22 -11.86 -8.62
CA ILE A 60 -10.05 -10.97 -8.67
C ILE A 60 -9.49 -10.79 -7.26
N MET A 61 -10.35 -10.51 -6.28
CA MET A 61 -9.94 -10.37 -4.87
C MET A 61 -9.32 -11.66 -4.34
N GLN A 62 -9.90 -12.82 -4.69
CA GLN A 62 -9.35 -14.12 -4.33
C GLN A 62 -7.99 -14.36 -5.02
N GLN A 63 -7.83 -13.98 -6.28
CA GLN A 63 -6.54 -14.05 -6.98
C GLN A 63 -5.48 -13.13 -6.38
N ILE A 64 -5.86 -11.92 -5.98
CA ILE A 64 -4.96 -10.95 -5.30
C ILE A 64 -4.57 -11.46 -3.92
N MET A 65 -5.51 -12.01 -3.15
CA MET A 65 -5.24 -12.59 -1.83
C MET A 65 -4.37 -13.86 -1.91
N LEU A 66 -4.51 -14.65 -2.97
CA LEU A 66 -3.66 -15.81 -3.24
C LEU A 66 -2.29 -15.43 -3.80
N GLN A 67 -2.11 -14.20 -4.26
CA GLN A 67 -0.82 -13.69 -4.69
C GLN A 67 0.07 -13.56 -3.46
N LYS A 68 0.89 -14.59 -3.24
CA LYS A 68 1.85 -14.67 -2.15
C LYS A 68 2.71 -13.40 -2.18
N SER A 69 2.58 -12.56 -1.14
CA SER A 69 3.47 -11.42 -0.93
C SER A 69 4.90 -11.90 -1.13
N TYR A 70 5.59 -11.30 -2.10
CA TYR A 70 6.99 -11.60 -2.38
C TYR A 70 7.82 -11.17 -1.17
N TYR A 71 7.94 -12.08 -0.22
CA TYR A 71 8.81 -11.95 0.93
C TYR A 71 10.06 -12.75 0.60
N GLN A 72 11.13 -12.04 0.23
CA GLN A 72 12.46 -12.64 0.21
C GLN A 72 12.82 -12.97 1.66
N LYS A 73 12.73 -14.25 2.00
CA LYS A 73 13.17 -14.77 3.28
C LYS A 73 14.69 -14.74 3.28
N VAL A 74 15.28 -13.69 3.84
CA VAL A 74 16.72 -13.69 4.15
C VAL A 74 16.96 -14.83 5.13
N SER A 75 17.94 -15.69 4.84
CA SER A 75 18.30 -16.80 5.72
C SER A 75 18.68 -16.27 7.11
N ASN A 76 18.18 -16.92 8.16
CA ASN A 76 18.56 -16.61 9.55
C ASN A 76 20.09 -16.63 9.73
N PHE A 77 20.79 -17.48 8.98
CA PHE A 77 22.25 -17.60 9.04
C PHE A 77 22.96 -16.32 8.58
N ASN A 78 22.42 -15.65 7.54
CA ASN A 78 23.00 -14.41 7.03
C ASN A 78 22.88 -13.28 8.06
N TRP A 79 21.78 -13.26 8.82
CA TRP A 79 21.61 -12.32 9.93
C TRP A 79 22.65 -12.56 11.02
N VAL A 80 22.81 -13.81 11.47
CA VAL A 80 23.81 -14.16 12.51
C VAL A 80 25.23 -13.84 12.03
N ALA A 81 25.58 -14.15 10.79
CA ALA A 81 26.87 -13.82 10.21
C ALA A 81 27.11 -12.30 10.18
N ALA A 82 26.12 -11.51 9.75
CA ALA A 82 26.21 -10.06 9.77
C ALA A 82 26.39 -9.50 11.19
N GLY A 83 25.68 -10.05 12.18
CA GLY A 83 25.82 -9.66 13.59
C GLY A 83 27.21 -9.99 14.14
N LEU A 84 27.74 -11.17 13.81
CA LEU A 84 29.10 -11.56 14.16
C LEU A 84 30.14 -10.59 13.56
N ILE A 85 29.98 -10.23 12.29
CA ILE A 85 30.86 -9.27 11.61
C ILE A 85 30.83 -7.91 12.29
N ILE A 86 29.66 -7.41 12.70
CA ILE A 86 29.52 -6.13 13.41
C ILE A 86 30.22 -6.16 14.77
N VAL A 87 30.05 -7.24 15.53
CA VAL A 87 30.70 -7.37 16.85
C VAL A 87 32.22 -7.48 16.69
N LEU A 88 32.68 -8.28 15.73
CA LEU A 88 34.10 -8.42 15.43
C LEU A 88 34.71 -7.11 14.94
N SER A 89 34.02 -6.35 14.09
CA SER A 89 34.55 -5.08 13.58
C SER A 89 34.71 -4.04 14.68
N ILE A 90 33.75 -3.95 15.61
CA ILE A 90 33.86 -3.07 16.78
C ILE A 90 35.05 -3.49 17.67
N GLY A 91 35.22 -4.80 17.89
CA GLY A 91 36.35 -5.32 18.65
C GLY A 91 37.69 -5.01 18.00
N VAL A 92 37.81 -5.24 16.68
CA VAL A 92 39.05 -5.00 15.91
C VAL A 92 39.38 -3.51 15.83
N ILE A 93 38.39 -2.64 15.71
CA ILE A 93 38.59 -1.17 15.71
C ILE A 93 39.32 -0.70 16.97
N SER A 94 39.01 -1.30 18.13
CA SER A 94 39.66 -0.94 19.40
C SER A 94 41.16 -1.23 19.42
N TYR A 95 41.64 -2.12 18.54
CA TYR A 95 43.05 -2.48 18.41
C TYR A 95 43.73 -1.84 17.19
N SER A 96 43.06 -0.98 16.43
CA SER A 96 43.67 -0.41 15.23
C SER A 96 44.63 0.73 15.56
N ASP A 97 45.78 0.75 14.88
CA ASP A 97 46.77 1.82 15.00
C ASP A 97 46.18 3.20 14.63
N THR A 98 45.17 3.21 13.76
CA THR A 98 44.42 4.42 13.41
C THR A 98 43.66 5.02 14.58
N LEU A 99 43.04 4.19 15.44
CA LEU A 99 42.38 4.68 16.64
C LEU A 99 43.41 5.21 17.66
N GLN A 100 44.55 4.51 17.79
CA GLN A 100 45.64 4.95 18.65
C GLN A 100 46.21 6.30 18.20
N TRP A 101 46.47 6.48 16.91
CA TRP A 101 46.91 7.75 16.33
C TRP A 101 45.89 8.87 16.55
N LEU A 102 44.60 8.58 16.37
CA LEU A 102 43.52 9.55 16.57
C LEU A 102 43.41 9.96 18.05
N SER A 103 43.57 9.01 18.96
CA SER A 103 43.58 9.25 20.41
C SER A 103 44.80 10.06 20.87
N LEU A 104 45.96 9.90 20.22
CA LEU A 104 47.16 10.70 20.48
C LEU A 104 46.97 12.17 20.08
N HIS A 105 46.25 12.45 19.00
CA HIS A 105 46.04 13.82 18.52
C HIS A 105 44.89 14.55 19.22
N PHE A 106 43.76 13.86 19.44
CA PHE A 106 42.55 14.46 20.00
C PHE A 106 42.32 14.14 21.50
N GLY A 107 43.16 13.28 22.08
CA GLY A 107 42.99 12.77 23.44
C GLY A 107 41.77 11.86 23.60
N ASN A 108 41.40 11.56 24.85
CA ASN A 108 40.24 10.72 25.16
C ASN A 108 38.88 11.29 24.72
N LYS A 109 38.82 12.54 24.25
CA LYS A 109 37.58 13.20 23.83
C LYS A 109 36.95 12.55 22.60
N ILE A 110 37.73 11.88 21.76
CA ILE A 110 37.24 11.22 20.53
C ILE A 110 36.60 9.85 20.80
N LEU A 111 36.91 9.21 21.94
CA LEU A 111 36.41 7.87 22.26
C LEU A 111 34.89 7.89 22.51
N VAL A 112 34.39 8.90 23.21
CA VAL A 112 32.96 9.04 23.55
C VAL A 112 32.06 9.09 22.30
N PRO A 113 32.25 10.03 21.35
CA PRO A 113 31.41 10.09 20.15
C PRO A 113 31.58 8.84 19.27
N LEU A 114 32.79 8.26 19.21
CA LEU A 114 33.03 7.05 18.44
C LEU A 114 32.19 5.86 18.95
N TYR A 115 32.25 5.58 20.25
CA TYR A 115 31.47 4.49 20.84
C TYR A 115 29.96 4.75 20.79
N LEU A 116 29.55 6.02 20.84
CA LEU A 116 28.15 6.40 20.67
C LEU A 116 27.64 6.05 19.27
N VAL A 117 28.40 6.36 18.22
CA VAL A 117 28.06 5.99 16.84
C VAL A 117 28.00 4.47 16.67
N MET A 118 28.95 3.73 17.24
CA MET A 118 28.94 2.26 17.19
C MET A 118 27.71 1.69 17.90
N GLY A 119 27.35 2.24 19.07
CA GLY A 119 26.13 1.87 19.79
C GLY A 119 24.85 2.12 18.99
N CYS A 120 24.78 3.22 18.24
CA CYS A 120 23.66 3.50 17.33
C CYS A 120 23.55 2.45 16.20
N ILE A 121 24.67 2.05 15.60
CA ILE A 121 24.71 1.02 14.55
C ILE A 121 24.20 -0.31 15.10
N VAL A 122 24.70 -0.72 16.26
CA VAL A 122 24.27 -1.97 16.92
C VAL A 122 22.79 -1.92 17.28
N SER A 123 22.31 -0.80 17.83
CA SER A 123 20.90 -0.63 18.18
C SER A 123 19.99 -0.71 16.95
N GLY A 124 20.38 -0.06 15.85
CA GLY A 124 19.66 -0.13 14.58
C GLY A 124 19.63 -1.55 14.00
N TYR A 125 20.75 -2.27 14.08
CA TYR A 125 20.82 -3.67 13.65
C TYR A 125 19.88 -4.57 14.48
N ILE A 126 19.91 -4.47 15.81
CA ILE A 126 19.02 -5.23 16.69
C ILE A 126 17.55 -4.90 16.40
N GLY A 127 17.22 -3.61 16.26
CA GLY A 127 15.87 -3.18 15.93
C GLY A 127 15.36 -3.74 14.59
N SER A 128 16.20 -3.75 13.56
CA SER A 128 15.88 -4.33 12.26
C SER A 128 15.69 -5.84 12.32
N TYR A 129 16.52 -6.55 13.09
CA TYR A 129 16.37 -7.99 13.33
C TYR A 129 15.04 -8.31 14.02
N VAL A 130 14.70 -7.57 15.07
CA VAL A 130 13.43 -7.74 15.79
C VAL A 130 12.24 -7.48 14.86
N ALA A 131 12.24 -6.36 14.13
CA ALA A 131 11.15 -5.99 13.22
C ALA A 131 10.89 -7.07 12.14
N THR A 132 11.96 -7.67 11.61
CA THR A 132 11.86 -8.74 10.59
C THR A 132 11.47 -10.10 11.17
N HIS A 133 11.71 -10.34 12.47
CA HIS A 133 11.48 -11.62 13.14
C HIS A 133 10.34 -11.61 14.16
N LEU A 134 9.56 -10.52 14.26
CA LEU A 134 8.46 -10.31 15.22
C LEU A 134 7.56 -11.54 15.40
N LYS A 135 7.06 -12.14 14.30
CA LYS A 135 6.18 -13.32 14.37
C LYS A 135 6.83 -14.55 15.00
N LYS A 136 8.14 -14.75 14.77
CA LYS A 136 8.90 -15.85 15.41
C LYS A 136 9.12 -15.56 16.89
N LEU A 137 9.42 -14.31 17.23
CA LEU A 137 9.62 -13.89 18.62
C LEU A 137 8.33 -14.02 19.44
N GLU A 138 7.19 -13.66 18.87
CA GLU A 138 5.86 -13.84 19.48
C GLU A 138 5.56 -15.31 19.76
N ALA A 139 5.83 -16.20 18.80
CA ALA A 139 5.67 -17.65 18.99
C ALA A 139 6.58 -18.21 20.11
N ILE A 140 7.83 -17.75 20.17
CA ILE A 140 8.77 -18.13 21.24
C ILE A 140 8.28 -17.62 22.60
N ALA A 141 7.86 -16.36 22.67
CA ALA A 141 7.34 -15.78 23.91
C ALA A 141 6.11 -16.53 24.44
N HIS A 142 5.20 -16.93 23.55
CA HIS A 142 4.03 -17.74 23.91
C HIS A 142 4.43 -19.14 24.40
N SER A 143 5.43 -19.76 23.78
CA SER A 143 5.95 -21.06 24.22
C SER A 143 6.65 -21.00 25.58
N ILE A 144 7.36 -19.91 25.87
CA ILE A 144 7.99 -19.69 27.18
C ILE A 144 6.92 -19.49 28.25
N LYS A 145 5.87 -18.71 27.94
CA LYS A 145 4.75 -18.47 28.85
C LYS A 145 3.93 -19.73 29.15
N SER A 146 3.91 -20.74 28.27
CA SER A 146 3.23 -22.01 28.55
C SER A 146 4.08 -23.00 29.35
N LEU A 147 5.38 -22.74 29.51
CA LEU A 147 6.33 -23.56 30.27
C LEU A 147 6.52 -23.08 31.72
N LEU A 148 6.04 -21.88 32.03
CA LEU A 148 6.14 -21.22 33.34
C LEU A 148 4.77 -21.14 33.99
#